data_AF-A0A3D4X2Y1-F1
#
_entry.id   AF-A0A3D4X2Y1-F1
#
_cell.length_a   1.000
_cell.length_b   1.000
_cell.length_c   1.000
_cell.angle_alpha   90.00
_cell.angle_beta   90.00
_cell.angle_gamma   90.00
#
_symmetry.space_group_name_H-M   'P 1'
#
loop_
_entity.id
_entity.type
_entity.pdbx_description
1 polymer ?
#
loop_
_entity_poly.entity_id
_entity_poly.type
_entity_poly.pdbx_seq_one_letter_code
_entity_poly.pdbx_strand_id
1 'polypeptide(L)' 'MTRLLVITGFVLAAVAALLVQYLARRPGSTVPRFGEVAAVVMRYEVGGLPVGRLALLGFWFWCGWHFLAR' A
#
# COMPACT_ATOMS: atom_id res chain seq x y z
N MET A 1 -6.98 -22.51 12.96
CA MET A 1 -7.24 -21.20 13.61
C MET A 1 -6.34 -20.08 13.09
N THR A 2 -5.04 -20.31 12.94
CA THR A 2 -4.06 -19.35 12.37
C THR A 2 -4.45 -18.78 11.00
N ARG A 3 -5.02 -19.58 10.09
CA ARG A 3 -5.43 -19.11 8.75
C ARG A 3 -6.51 -18.02 8.80
N LEU A 4 -7.48 -18.14 9.71
CA LEU A 4 -8.57 -17.17 9.86
C LEU A 4 -8.06 -15.83 10.37
N LEU A 5 -7.13 -15.83 11.33
CA LEU A 5 -6.47 -14.62 11.84
C LEU A 5 -5.71 -13.86 10.76
N VAL A 6 -4.99 -14.59 9.90
CA VAL A 6 -4.25 -13.96 8.80
C VAL A 6 -5.22 -13.34 7.78
N ILE A 7 -6.29 -14.05 7.42
CA ILE A 7 -7.31 -13.54 6.50
C ILE A 7 -8.00 -12.31 7.08
N THR A 8 -8.46 -12.34 8.33
CA THR A 8 -9.12 -11.19 8.95
C THR A 8 -8.18 -10.01 9.12
N GLY A 9 -6.90 -10.25 9.45
CA GLY A 9 -5.87 -9.21 9.50
C GLY A 9 -5.70 -8.49 8.16
N PHE A 10 -5.58 -9.24 7.06
CA PHE A 10 -5.48 -8.66 5.72
C PHE A 10 -6.75 -7.93 5.28
N VAL A 11 -7.93 -8.48 5.59
CA VAL A 11 -9.22 -7.81 5.29
C VAL A 11 -9.32 -6.50 6.06
N LEU A 12 -8.97 -6.49 7.35
CA LEU A 12 -8.97 -5.26 8.16
C LEU A 12 -7.97 -4.23 7.62
N ALA A 13 -6.78 -4.66 7.22
CA ALA A 13 -5.79 -3.78 6.61
C ALA A 13 -6.30 -3.17 5.29
N ALA A 14 -6.95 -3.97 4.45
CA ALA A 14 -7.58 -3.49 3.21
C ALA A 14 -8.71 -2.48 3.48
N VAL A 15 -9.58 -2.78 4.45
CA VAL A 15 -10.65 -1.86 4.86
C VAL A 15 -10.08 -0.55 5.42
N ALA A 16 -9.05 -0.63 6.26
CA ALA A 16 -8.37 0.56 6.79
C ALA A 16 -7.78 1.42 5.67
N ALA A 17 -7.11 0.80 4.68
CA ALA A 17 -6.59 1.51 3.52
C ALA A 17 -7.71 2.19 2.71
N LEU A 18 -8.84 1.51 2.47
CA LEU A 18 -9.98 2.10 1.78
C LEU A 18 -10.60 3.28 2.56
N LEU A 19 -10.71 3.15 3.88
CA LEU A 19 -11.21 4.21 4.75
C LEU A 19 -10.31 5.45 4.72
N VAL A 20 -8.99 5.28 4.81
CA VAL A 20 -8.03 6.38 4.67
C VAL A 20 -8.18 7.05 3.31
N GLN A 21 -8.30 6.26 2.24
CA GLN A 21 -8.47 6.81 0.90
C GLN A 21 -9.78 7.58 0.75
N TYR A 22 -10.86 7.10 1.36
CA TYR A 22 -12.18 7.75 1.36
C TYR A 22 -12.16 9.06 2.16
N LEU A 23 -11.53 9.07 3.32
CA LEU A 23 -11.37 10.27 4.15
C LEU A 23 -10.44 11.31 3.50
N ALA A 24 -9.41 10.87 2.78
CA ALA A 24 -8.51 11.73 2.00
C ALA A 24 -9.18 12.36 0.75
N ARG A 25 -10.33 11.85 0.30
CA ARG A 25 -11.09 12.43 -0.82
C ARG A 25 -12.00 13.58 -0.40
N ARG A 26 -12.23 13.78 0.91
CA ARG A 26 -13.11 14.86 1.39
C ARG A 26 -12.48 16.24 1.14
N PRO A 27 -13.26 17.23 0.65
CA PRO A 27 -12.78 18.59 0.48
C PRO A 27 -12.41 19.18 1.86
N GLY A 28 -11.19 19.71 2.00
CA GLY A 28 -10.64 20.20 3.27
C GLY A 28 -9.91 19.16 4.12
N SER A 29 -9.72 17.93 3.62
CA SER A 29 -8.95 16.90 4.33
C SER A 29 -7.44 17.16 4.26
N THR A 30 -6.77 17.16 5.41
CA THR A 30 -5.30 17.24 5.53
C THR A 30 -4.62 15.89 5.27
N VAL A 31 -5.41 14.82 5.09
CA VAL A 31 -4.87 13.47 4.92
C VAL A 31 -4.39 13.31 3.46
N PRO A 32 -3.09 13.04 3.24
CA PRO A 32 -2.56 12.85 1.90
C PRO A 32 -3.15 11.59 1.26
N ARG A 33 -3.38 11.66 -0.05
CA ARG A 33 -3.92 10.51 -0.80
C ARG A 33 -2.85 9.44 -0.96
N PHE A 34 -3.25 8.17 -1.07
CA PHE A 34 -2.28 7.10 -1.34
C PHE A 34 -1.46 7.36 -2.60
N GLY A 35 -2.03 7.98 -3.63
CA GLY A 35 -1.29 8.36 -4.84
C GLY A 35 -0.20 9.40 -4.58
N GLU A 36 -0.41 10.33 -3.66
CA GLU A 36 0.59 11.35 -3.30
C GLU A 36 1.71 10.74 -2.47
N VAL A 37 1.36 9.88 -1.51
CA VAL A 37 2.33 9.10 -0.73
C VAL A 37 3.14 8.18 -1.66
N ALA A 38 2.49 7.48 -2.59
CA ALA A 38 3.15 6.63 -3.57
C ALA A 38 4.07 7.46 -4.49
N ALA A 39 3.66 8.67 -4.89
CA ALA A 39 4.50 9.56 -5.68
C ALA A 39 5.76 10.01 -4.90
N VAL A 40 5.62 10.30 -3.60
CA VAL A 40 6.76 10.61 -2.72
C VAL A 40 7.69 9.41 -2.60
N VAL A 41 7.14 8.22 -2.33
CA VAL A 41 7.92 6.99 -2.24
C VAL A 41 8.61 6.70 -3.57
N MET A 42 7.94 6.81 -4.71
CA MET A 42 8.53 6.59 -6.03
C MET A 42 9.64 7.58 -6.40
N ARG A 43 9.70 8.74 -5.74
CA ARG A 43 10.80 9.73 -5.87
C ARG A 43 11.97 9.45 -4.92
N TYR A 44 11.84 8.47 -4.03
CA TYR A 44 12.89 8.12 -3.10
C TYR A 44 14.00 7.37 -3.82
N GLU A 45 15.13 8.06 -3.97
CA GLU A 45 16.34 7.54 -4.59
C GLU A 45 17.49 7.57 -3.59
N VAL A 46 18.26 6.48 -3.52
CA VAL A 46 19.45 6.39 -2.67
C VAL A 46 20.63 6.09 -3.58
N GLY A 47 21.59 7.02 -3.65
CA GLY A 47 22.79 6.84 -4.48
C GLY A 47 22.50 6.67 -5.99
N GLY A 48 21.43 7.29 -6.50
CA GLY A 48 21.00 7.15 -7.90
C GLY A 48 20.18 5.88 -8.20
N LEU A 49 19.92 5.03 -7.20
CA LEU A 49 19.01 3.89 -7.33
C LEU A 49 17.60 4.29 -6.91
N PRO A 50 16.57 4.06 -7.74
CA PRO A 50 15.17 4.35 -7.41
C PRO A 50 14.60 3.28 -6.47
N VAL A 51 15.11 3.26 -5.24
CA VAL A 51 14.76 2.29 -4.19
C VAL A 51 13.26 2.28 -3.93
N GLY A 52 12.61 3.43 -3.92
CA GLY A 52 11.17 3.49 -3.69
C GLY A 52 10.33 2.84 -4.79
N ARG A 53 10.75 2.93 -6.06
CA ARG A 53 10.09 2.21 -7.17
C ARG A 53 10.30 0.70 -7.05
N LEU A 54 11.52 0.27 -6.74
CA LEU A 54 11.84 -1.15 -6.55
C LEU A 54 11.06 -1.73 -5.37
N ALA A 55 10.94 -0.99 -4.28
CA ALA A 55 10.14 -1.40 -3.13
C ALA A 55 8.65 -1.52 -3.49
N LEU A 56 8.09 -0.56 -4.23
CA LEU A 56 6.68 -0.63 -4.66
C LEU A 56 6.43 -1.79 -5.63
N LEU A 57 7.31 -1.99 -6.60
CA LEU A 57 7.22 -3.09 -7.57
C LEU A 57 7.41 -4.45 -6.89
N GLY A 58 8.38 -4.55 -5.98
CA GLY A 58 8.61 -5.75 -5.18
C GLY A 58 7.44 -6.07 -4.27
N PHE A 59 6.86 -5.06 -3.61
CA PHE A 59 5.64 -5.22 -2.80
C PHE A 59 4.45 -5.67 -3.65
N TRP A 60 4.24 -5.05 -4.82
CA TRP A 60 3.19 -5.45 -5.75
C TRP A 60 3.36 -6.89 -6.24
N PHE A 61 4.57 -7.26 -6.64
CA PHE A 61 4.90 -8.61 -7.08
C PHE A 61 4.71 -9.63 -5.96
N TRP A 62 5.16 -9.30 -4.74
CA TRP A 62 4.98 -10.14 -3.56
C TRP A 62 3.50 -10.32 -3.21
N CYS A 63 2.69 -9.26 -3.24
CA CYS A 63 1.24 -9.37 -3.05
C CYS A 63 0.60 -10.22 -4.15
N GLY A 64 0.97 -10.02 -5.41
CA GLY A 64 0.47 -10.83 -6.53
C GLY A 64 0.78 -12.31 -6.35
N TRP A 65 2.03 -12.65 -6.03
CA TRP A 65 2.43 -14.02 -5.76
C TRP A 65 1.72 -14.60 -4.52
N HIS A 66 1.70 -13.85 -3.41
CA HIS A 66 1.16 -14.33 -2.15
C HIS A 66 -0.36 -14.55 -2.18
N PHE A 67 -1.11 -13.72 -2.91
CA PHE A 67 -2.57 -13.81 -2.96
C PHE A 67 -3.13 -14.53 -4.19
N LEU A 68 -2.46 -14.40 -5.36
CA LEU A 68 -2.98 -14.87 -6.65
C LEU A 68 -2.32 -16.16 -7.15
N ALA A 69 -1.09 -16.49 -6.73
CA ALA A 69 -0.38 -17.70 -7.15
C ALA A 69 -0.66 -18.93 -6.27
N ARG A 70 -1.80 -18.93 -5.55
CA ARG A 70 -2.31 -20.06 -4.78
C ARG A 70 -3.56 -20.64 -5.45
#